data_AF-A0A3C1QX01-F1
#
_entry.id   AF-A0A3C1QX01-F1
#
_cell.length_a   1.000
_cell.length_b   1.000
_cell.length_c   1.000
_cell.angle_alpha   90.00
_cell.angle_beta   90.00
_cell.angle_gamma   90.00
#
_symmetry.space_group_name_H-M   'P 1'
#
loop_
_entity.id
_entity.type
_entity.pdbx_description
1 polymer ?
#
loop_
_entity_poly.entity_id
_entity_poly.type
_entity_poly.pdbx_seq_one_letter_code
_entity_poly.pdbx_strand_id
1 'polypeptide(L)'
;MSALHDFLAARRAEGGFTTDDAIRVFLPLARRVLALHRDGKVAPLIGVDAVIVGADGLDLDPAAAVEPTRNDAELERLERPWRAAVDVVGTVATFDDLDSGRHERRSADLTDSLDASLDRPRYLPGFVAWNQRIGHHDQLGDLFVLGLILASIACGIDPDDPRELAEWVELRRNPFVRWPALHPVLAQTICRLTELDRARRERDL
;
A
#
# COMPACT_ATOMS: atom_id res chain seq x y z
N MET A 1 5.91 -16.59 5.98
CA MET A 1 6.82 -15.57 5.43
C MET A 1 6.91 -15.88 3.94
N SER A 2 6.55 -14.92 3.08
CA SER A 2 6.50 -15.15 1.62
C SER A 2 7.86 -14.90 0.96
N ALA A 3 8.04 -15.36 -0.28
CA ALA A 3 9.28 -15.13 -1.03
C ALA A 3 9.63 -13.63 -1.16
N LEU A 4 8.62 -12.76 -1.28
CA LEU A 4 8.84 -11.32 -1.33
C LEU A 4 9.41 -10.78 -0.01
N HIS A 5 8.91 -11.24 1.14
CA HIS A 5 9.40 -10.80 2.45
C HIS A 5 10.89 -11.13 2.61
N ASP A 6 11.26 -12.37 2.29
CA ASP A 6 12.66 -12.82 2.38
C ASP A 6 13.57 -12.00 1.46
N PHE A 7 13.09 -11.71 0.24
CA PHE A 7 13.82 -10.88 -0.72
C PHE A 7 14.01 -9.44 -0.25
N LEU A 8 12.95 -8.79 0.27
CA LEU A 8 13.03 -7.43 0.79
C LEU A 8 13.96 -7.35 2.01
N ALA A 9 13.86 -8.31 2.93
CA ALA A 9 14.71 -8.38 4.11
C ALA A 9 16.19 -8.56 3.74
N ALA A 10 16.50 -9.46 2.82
CA ALA A 10 17.86 -9.67 2.33
C ALA A 10 18.44 -8.41 1.68
N ARG A 11 17.67 -7.75 0.81
CA ARG A 11 18.12 -6.52 0.13
C ARG A 11 18.29 -5.35 1.08
N ARG A 12 17.44 -5.25 2.11
CA ARG A 12 17.59 -4.27 3.18
C ARG A 12 18.89 -4.46 3.96
N ALA A 13 19.25 -5.71 4.26
CA ALA A 13 20.52 -6.05 4.91
C ALA A 13 21.76 -5.69 4.06
N GLU A 14 21.61 -5.67 2.73
CA GLU A 14 22.65 -5.26 1.77
C GLU A 14 22.71 -3.73 1.52
N GLY A 15 21.89 -2.93 2.21
CA GLY A 15 21.86 -1.47 2.07
C GLY A 15 20.71 -0.92 1.24
N GLY A 16 19.74 -1.76 0.86
CA GLY A 16 18.54 -1.37 0.13
C GLY A 16 18.72 -1.33 -1.39
N PHE A 17 17.81 -0.63 -2.07
CA PHE A 17 17.81 -0.52 -3.53
C PHE A 17 18.28 0.86 -3.97
N THR A 18 19.06 0.91 -5.05
CA THR A 18 19.20 2.13 -5.84
C THR A 18 17.88 2.41 -6.58
N THR A 19 17.66 3.65 -7.03
CA THR A 19 16.49 3.99 -7.85
C THR A 19 16.37 3.10 -9.08
N ASP A 20 17.47 2.85 -9.78
CA ASP A 20 17.49 2.04 -10.99
C ASP A 20 17.18 0.57 -10.69
N ASP A 21 17.74 0.03 -9.60
CA ASP A 21 17.41 -1.32 -9.15
C ASP A 21 15.95 -1.45 -8.72
N ALA A 22 15.42 -0.45 -8.02
CA ALA A 22 14.03 -0.42 -7.59
C ALA A 22 13.09 -0.50 -8.80
N ILE A 23 13.35 0.31 -9.83
CA ILE A 23 12.58 0.29 -11.09
C ILE A 23 12.75 -1.06 -11.79
N ARG A 24 13.97 -1.53 -11.95
CA ARG A 24 14.27 -2.81 -12.64
C ARG A 24 13.53 -3.98 -12.01
N VAL A 25 13.51 -4.05 -10.68
CA VAL A 25 12.90 -5.14 -9.92
C VAL A 25 11.37 -5.04 -9.90
N PHE A 26 10.82 -3.82 -9.81
CA PHE A 26 9.36 -3.60 -9.72
C PHE A 26 8.63 -3.70 -11.07
N LEU A 27 9.25 -3.21 -12.14
CA LEU A 27 8.56 -2.98 -13.41
C LEU A 27 7.97 -4.25 -14.07
N PRO A 28 8.60 -5.44 -14.02
CA PRO A 28 8.00 -6.65 -14.57
C PRO A 28 6.67 -7.01 -13.90
N LEU A 29 6.61 -6.95 -12.56
CA LEU A 29 5.38 -7.17 -11.78
C LEU A 29 4.30 -6.15 -12.16
N ALA A 30 4.64 -4.87 -12.21
CA ALA A 30 3.72 -3.81 -12.59
C ALA A 30 3.10 -4.07 -13.97
N ARG A 31 3.93 -4.42 -14.96
CA ARG A 31 3.49 -4.77 -16.32
C ARG A 31 2.60 -6.01 -16.35
N ARG A 32 2.90 -7.01 -15.53
CA ARG A 32 2.10 -8.23 -15.40
C ARG A 32 0.70 -7.91 -14.91
N VAL A 33 0.59 -7.15 -13.82
CA VAL A 33 -0.71 -6.74 -13.25
C VAL A 33 -1.53 -5.95 -14.27
N LEU A 34 -0.92 -4.98 -14.97
CA LEU A 34 -1.61 -4.22 -16.01
C LEU A 34 -2.08 -5.11 -17.19
N ALA A 35 -1.32 -6.14 -17.54
CA ALA A 35 -1.75 -7.10 -18.57
C ALA A 35 -3.01 -7.86 -18.11
N LEU A 36 -3.05 -8.32 -16.86
CA LEU A 36 -4.26 -8.96 -16.29
C LEU A 36 -5.45 -8.00 -16.28
N HIS A 37 -5.23 -6.73 -15.95
CA HIS A 37 -6.28 -5.71 -15.93
C HIS A 37 -6.89 -5.46 -17.32
N ARG A 38 -6.08 -5.51 -18.39
CA ARG A 38 -6.56 -5.41 -19.77
C ARG A 38 -7.48 -6.57 -20.16
N ASP A 39 -7.28 -7.73 -19.56
CA ASP A 39 -8.13 -8.91 -19.75
C ASP A 39 -9.36 -8.91 -18.82
N GLY A 40 -9.61 -7.81 -18.09
CA GLY A 40 -10.71 -7.68 -17.14
C GLY A 40 -10.52 -8.47 -15.84
N LYS A 41 -9.33 -9.04 -15.62
CA LYS A 41 -8.96 -9.78 -14.41
C LYS A 41 -8.28 -8.88 -13.40
N VAL A 42 -8.10 -9.40 -12.19
CA VAL A 42 -7.27 -8.79 -11.15
C VAL A 42 -6.19 -9.77 -10.71
N ALA A 43 -5.09 -9.22 -10.23
CA ALA A 43 -3.97 -9.98 -9.71
C ALA A 43 -4.34 -10.57 -8.34
N PRO A 44 -3.78 -11.73 -7.94
CA PRO A 44 -3.98 -12.31 -6.61
C PRO A 44 -3.19 -11.57 -5.51
N LEU A 45 -3.29 -10.23 -5.48
CA LEU A 45 -2.58 -9.34 -4.57
C LEU A 45 -3.42 -8.98 -3.34
N ILE A 46 -3.92 -9.99 -2.63
CA ILE A 46 -4.43 -9.83 -1.26
C ILE A 46 -3.31 -10.34 -0.35
N GLY A 47 -2.43 -9.43 0.06
CA GLY A 47 -1.09 -9.81 0.53
C GLY A 47 -0.13 -10.03 -0.64
N VAL A 48 0.99 -10.71 -0.36
CA VAL A 48 2.13 -10.89 -1.29
C VAL A 48 2.60 -12.33 -1.42
N ASP A 49 1.77 -13.30 -1.04
CA ASP A 49 2.11 -14.72 -1.13
C ASP A 49 2.24 -15.21 -2.59
N ALA A 50 1.47 -14.61 -3.50
CA ALA A 50 1.51 -14.95 -4.92
C ALA A 50 2.70 -14.33 -5.67
N VAL A 51 3.41 -13.36 -5.06
CA VAL A 51 4.52 -12.64 -5.71
C VAL A 51 5.73 -13.56 -5.85
N ILE A 52 6.18 -13.72 -7.09
CA ILE A 52 7.34 -14.53 -7.46
C ILE A 52 8.56 -13.62 -7.52
N VAL A 53 9.66 -14.05 -6.91
CA VAL A 53 10.97 -13.39 -7.01
C VAL A 53 11.81 -14.13 -8.04
N GLY A 54 11.97 -13.55 -9.22
CA GLY A 54 12.76 -14.09 -10.32
C GLY A 54 14.12 -13.39 -10.48
N ALA A 55 14.92 -13.89 -11.42
CA ALA A 55 16.21 -13.28 -11.76
C ALA A 55 16.07 -11.86 -12.33
N ASP A 56 14.98 -11.60 -13.08
CA ASP A 56 14.72 -10.34 -13.76
C ASP A 56 13.90 -9.35 -12.92
N GLY A 57 13.51 -9.72 -11.70
CA GLY A 57 12.67 -8.90 -10.82
C GLY A 57 11.47 -9.67 -10.27
N LEU A 58 10.46 -8.93 -9.82
CA LEU A 58 9.22 -9.48 -9.29
C LEU A 58 8.27 -9.82 -10.43
N ASP A 59 7.52 -10.91 -10.32
CA ASP A 59 6.45 -11.30 -11.26
C ASP A 59 5.28 -11.98 -10.53
N LEU A 60 4.24 -12.34 -11.28
CA LEU A 60 3.12 -13.18 -10.87
C LEU A 60 2.86 -14.25 -11.92
N ASP A 61 2.37 -15.41 -11.50
CA ASP A 61 1.83 -16.40 -12.43
C ASP A 61 0.52 -15.87 -13.06
N PRO A 62 0.45 -15.68 -14.39
CA PRO A 62 -0.79 -15.25 -15.05
C PRO A 62 -1.95 -16.22 -14.83
N ALA A 63 -1.68 -17.51 -14.62
CA ALA A 63 -2.71 -18.51 -14.36
C ALA A 63 -3.37 -18.33 -12.99
N ALA A 64 -2.75 -17.58 -12.08
CA ALA A 64 -3.28 -17.24 -10.77
C ALA A 64 -4.18 -15.99 -10.77
N ALA A 65 -4.43 -15.38 -11.94
CA ALA A 65 -5.35 -14.26 -12.08
C ALA A 65 -6.78 -14.66 -11.65
N VAL A 66 -7.46 -13.74 -10.97
CA VAL A 66 -8.81 -13.98 -10.44
C VAL A 66 -9.83 -13.01 -11.03
N GLU A 67 -11.11 -13.37 -10.92
CA GLU A 67 -12.19 -12.45 -11.28
C GLU A 67 -12.32 -11.33 -10.24
N PRO A 68 -12.62 -10.10 -10.67
CA PRO A 68 -12.95 -9.02 -9.74
C PRO A 68 -14.15 -9.40 -8.86
N THR A 69 -14.07 -9.09 -7.57
CA THR A 69 -15.17 -9.28 -6.62
C THR A 69 -15.74 -7.93 -6.21
N ARG A 70 -17.06 -7.77 -6.31
CA ARG A 70 -17.75 -6.51 -5.98
C ARG A 70 -18.45 -6.60 -4.63
N ASN A 71 -18.17 -5.62 -3.78
CA ASN A 71 -18.97 -5.32 -2.60
C ASN A 71 -19.29 -3.81 -2.58
N ASP A 72 -20.12 -3.38 -3.53
CA ASP A 72 -20.39 -1.95 -3.76
C ASP A 72 -21.09 -1.27 -2.58
N ALA A 73 -21.95 -2.01 -1.86
CA ALA A 73 -22.68 -1.50 -0.71
C ALA A 73 -21.73 -1.14 0.45
N GLU A 74 -20.81 -2.03 0.82
CA GLU A 74 -19.82 -1.74 1.87
C GLU A 74 -18.80 -0.70 1.41
N LEU A 75 -18.42 -0.73 0.13
CA LEU A 75 -17.54 0.29 -0.44
C LEU A 75 -18.16 1.69 -0.27
N GLU A 76 -19.42 1.84 -0.67
CA GLU A 76 -20.15 3.11 -0.55
C GLU A 76 -20.37 3.52 0.92
N ARG A 77 -20.66 2.56 1.81
CA ARG A 77 -20.81 2.82 3.25
C ARG A 77 -19.56 3.45 3.86
N LEU A 78 -18.37 2.98 3.48
CA LEU A 78 -17.09 3.50 3.99
C LEU A 78 -16.67 4.81 3.31
N GLU A 79 -16.91 4.96 2.01
CA GLU A 79 -16.50 6.17 1.29
C GLU A 79 -17.39 7.39 1.56
N ARG A 80 -18.71 7.22 1.75
CA ARG A 80 -19.65 8.35 1.90
C ARG A 80 -19.30 9.28 3.07
N PRO A 81 -19.10 8.79 4.31
CA PRO A 81 -18.73 9.65 5.44
C PRO A 81 -17.37 10.31 5.23
N TRP A 82 -16.42 9.59 4.62
CA TRP A 82 -15.08 10.09 4.34
C TRP A 82 -15.12 11.26 3.34
N ARG A 83 -15.81 11.12 2.21
CA ARG A 83 -15.95 12.19 1.21
C ARG A 83 -16.67 13.42 1.77
N ALA A 84 -17.64 13.24 2.66
CA ALA A 84 -18.35 14.34 3.32
C ALA A 84 -17.49 15.07 4.37
N ALA A 85 -16.51 14.40 4.99
CA ALA A 85 -15.60 14.97 5.97
C ALA A 85 -14.37 15.68 5.35
N VAL A 86 -14.12 15.52 4.04
CA VAL A 86 -12.95 16.09 3.32
C VAL A 86 -13.01 17.62 3.17
N ASP A 87 -14.05 18.30 3.67
CA ASP A 87 -14.05 19.75 3.89
C ASP A 87 -13.32 20.19 5.18
N VAL A 88 -12.80 19.24 5.98
CA VAL A 88 -11.99 19.53 7.17
C VAL A 88 -10.56 19.01 6.99
N VAL A 89 -9.64 19.96 6.91
CA VAL A 89 -8.19 19.78 6.88
C VAL A 89 -7.71 18.86 8.02
N GLY A 90 -7.11 17.72 7.66
CA GLY A 90 -6.17 16.94 8.49
C GLY A 90 -6.55 16.74 9.95
N THR A 91 -7.47 15.81 10.24
CA THR A 91 -7.80 15.46 11.62
C THR A 91 -6.67 14.63 12.24
N VAL A 92 -5.81 15.28 13.03
CA VAL A 92 -4.93 14.59 13.97
C VAL A 92 -5.80 14.07 15.11
N ALA A 93 -6.05 12.76 15.17
CA ALA A 93 -6.65 12.15 16.34
C ALA A 93 -5.58 12.09 17.44
N THR A 94 -5.82 12.80 18.55
CA THR A 94 -4.93 12.76 19.72
C THR A 94 -5.52 11.73 20.68
N PHE A 95 -4.81 10.63 20.91
CA PHE A 95 -5.15 9.70 21.98
C PHE A 95 -4.34 10.09 23.22
N ASP A 96 -5.00 10.65 24.22
CA ASP A 96 -4.38 10.95 25.51
C ASP A 96 -4.39 9.69 26.39
N ASP A 97 -3.23 9.04 26.51
CA ASP A 97 -2.97 8.08 27.57
C ASP A 97 -2.43 8.83 28.79
N LEU A 98 -3.33 9.15 29.72
CA LEU A 98 -3.06 10.02 30.87
C LEU A 98 -2.09 9.42 31.91
N ASP A 99 -1.69 8.16 31.79
CA ASP A 99 -0.79 7.49 32.74
C ASP A 99 0.68 7.39 32.29
N SER A 100 1.00 7.58 31.00
CA SER A 100 2.35 7.28 30.47
C SER A 100 3.15 8.47 29.95
N GLY A 101 2.55 9.67 29.86
CA GLY A 101 3.23 10.88 29.36
C GLY A 101 3.78 10.76 27.94
N ARG A 102 3.35 9.73 27.19
CA ARG A 102 3.79 9.45 25.82
C ARG A 102 2.72 9.93 24.84
N HIS A 103 2.96 11.07 24.21
CA HIS A 103 2.14 11.55 23.11
C HIS A 103 2.51 10.77 21.83
N GLU A 104 1.86 9.63 21.61
CA GLU A 104 1.92 8.95 20.32
C GLU A 104 0.84 9.56 19.42
N ARG A 105 1.22 10.58 18.62
CA ARG A 105 0.39 10.98 17.48
C ARG A 105 0.34 9.77 16.56
N ARG A 106 -0.83 9.19 16.36
CA ARG A 106 -1.06 8.19 15.32
C ARG A 106 -1.97 8.79 14.28
N SER A 107 -1.60 8.63 13.01
CA SER A 107 -2.46 9.08 11.92
C SER A 107 -3.85 8.43 12.05
N ALA A 108 -4.89 9.25 11.97
CA ALA A 108 -6.27 8.77 11.94
C ALA A 108 -6.57 7.93 10.69
N ASP A 109 -5.63 7.85 9.75
CA ASP A 109 -5.73 7.10 8.50
C ASP A 109 -5.16 5.68 8.62
N LEU A 110 -4.68 5.25 9.80
CA LEU A 110 -4.10 3.92 10.05
C LEU A 110 -5.00 3.06 10.96
N THR A 111 -4.81 1.74 10.91
CA THR A 111 -5.26 0.77 11.92
C THR A 111 -4.08 0.00 12.51
N ASP A 112 -4.18 -0.43 13.77
CA ASP A 112 -3.13 -1.24 14.43
C ASP A 112 -3.22 -2.73 14.09
N SER A 113 -4.31 -3.17 13.44
CA SER A 113 -4.58 -4.58 13.15
C SER A 113 -5.30 -4.75 11.83
N LEU A 114 -4.90 -5.78 11.07
CA LEU A 114 -5.59 -6.21 9.86
C LEU A 114 -7.06 -6.59 10.10
N ASP A 115 -7.41 -7.00 11.32
CA ASP A 115 -8.76 -7.44 11.69
C ASP A 115 -9.60 -6.32 12.32
N ALA A 116 -9.08 -5.09 12.37
CA ALA A 116 -9.82 -3.95 12.87
C ALA A 116 -11.08 -3.70 12.02
N SER A 117 -12.20 -3.45 12.69
CA SER A 117 -13.42 -3.02 12.01
C SER A 117 -13.21 -1.67 11.33
N LEU A 118 -13.58 -1.57 10.06
CA LEU A 118 -13.46 -0.33 9.29
C LEU A 118 -14.76 0.47 9.32
N ASP A 119 -14.63 1.76 9.66
CA ASP A 119 -15.66 2.79 9.59
C ASP A 119 -15.42 3.79 8.45
N ARG A 120 -14.19 3.83 7.91
CA ARG A 120 -13.75 4.58 6.74
C ARG A 120 -12.52 3.91 6.09
N PRO A 121 -12.07 4.36 4.91
CA PRO A 121 -10.80 3.96 4.32
C PRO A 121 -9.61 4.21 5.26
N ARG A 122 -8.76 3.21 5.46
CA ARG A 122 -7.55 3.28 6.30
C ARG A 122 -6.43 2.42 5.73
N TYR A 123 -5.18 2.75 6.05
CA TYR A 123 -4.05 1.85 5.89
C TYR A 123 -4.17 0.69 6.89
N LEU A 124 -3.92 -0.52 6.41
CA LEU A 124 -3.95 -1.76 7.17
C LEU A 124 -2.53 -2.32 7.23
N PRO A 125 -2.13 -2.97 8.33
CA PRO A 125 -0.89 -3.74 8.38
C PRO A 125 -0.83 -4.78 7.26
N GLY A 126 0.35 -4.91 6.66
CA GLY A 126 0.64 -5.81 5.54
C GLY A 126 0.31 -5.24 4.16
N PHE A 127 0.58 -6.04 3.14
CA PHE A 127 0.41 -5.69 1.74
C PHE A 127 -1.03 -5.85 1.24
N VAL A 128 -1.94 -5.04 1.78
CA VAL A 128 -3.37 -5.17 1.50
C VAL A 128 -4.06 -3.82 1.38
N ALA A 129 -4.99 -3.73 0.44
CA ALA A 129 -5.86 -2.57 0.30
C ALA A 129 -7.10 -2.71 1.20
N TRP A 130 -7.55 -1.61 1.82
CA TRP A 130 -8.74 -1.61 2.67
C TRP A 130 -10.00 -2.15 1.96
N ASN A 131 -10.13 -1.92 0.66
CA ASN A 131 -11.27 -2.41 -0.11
C ASN A 131 -11.25 -3.96 -0.24
N GLN A 132 -10.07 -4.58 -0.30
CA GLN A 132 -9.97 -6.04 -0.29
C GLN A 132 -10.43 -6.61 1.05
N ARG A 133 -10.17 -5.90 2.17
CA ARG A 133 -10.57 -6.36 3.52
C ARG A 133 -12.09 -6.42 3.74
N ILE A 134 -12.85 -5.63 2.98
CA ILE A 134 -14.32 -5.66 2.96
C ILE A 134 -14.89 -6.58 1.86
N GLY A 135 -14.04 -7.36 1.19
CA GLY A 135 -14.46 -8.25 0.10
C GLY A 135 -14.72 -7.54 -1.24
N HIS A 136 -14.19 -6.33 -1.44
CA HIS A 136 -14.19 -5.64 -2.73
C HIS A 136 -12.79 -5.71 -3.36
N HIS A 137 -12.61 -6.59 -4.34
CA HIS A 137 -11.34 -6.76 -5.05
C HIS A 137 -11.49 -6.36 -6.51
N ASP A 138 -10.86 -5.23 -6.84
CA ASP A 138 -10.82 -4.67 -8.18
C ASP A 138 -9.40 -4.17 -8.51
N GLN A 139 -9.22 -3.65 -9.72
CA GLN A 139 -7.93 -3.18 -10.25
C GLN A 139 -7.28 -2.12 -9.35
N LEU A 140 -8.09 -1.22 -8.75
CA LEU A 140 -7.59 -0.20 -7.82
C LEU A 140 -7.04 -0.78 -6.52
N GLY A 141 -7.52 -1.96 -6.10
CA GLY A 141 -6.93 -2.72 -4.99
C GLY A 141 -5.50 -3.17 -5.34
N ASP A 142 -5.31 -3.76 -6.51
CA ASP A 142 -3.99 -4.22 -6.96
C ASP A 142 -2.99 -3.06 -7.08
N LEU A 143 -3.41 -1.93 -7.67
CA LEU A 143 -2.55 -0.75 -7.80
C LEU A 143 -2.10 -0.21 -6.43
N PHE A 144 -2.99 -0.26 -5.43
CA PHE A 144 -2.63 0.14 -4.07
C PHE A 144 -1.55 -0.78 -3.48
N VAL A 145 -1.70 -2.09 -3.64
CA VAL A 145 -0.72 -3.07 -3.17
C VAL A 145 0.61 -2.94 -3.93
N LEU A 146 0.58 -2.68 -5.25
CA LEU A 146 1.79 -2.33 -6.00
C LEU A 146 2.48 -1.08 -5.45
N GLY A 147 1.71 -0.07 -5.04
CA GLY A 147 2.23 1.12 -4.36
C GLY A 147 2.96 0.77 -3.05
N LEU A 148 2.41 -0.13 -2.23
CA LEU A 148 3.06 -0.60 -1.00
C LEU A 148 4.33 -1.40 -1.30
N ILE A 149 4.32 -2.26 -2.31
CA ILE A 149 5.51 -2.99 -2.78
C ILE A 149 6.59 -2.00 -3.23
N LEU A 150 6.23 -1.00 -4.03
CA LEU A 150 7.18 0.03 -4.48
C LEU A 150 7.71 0.87 -3.30
N ALA A 151 6.88 1.20 -2.32
CA ALA A 151 7.32 1.86 -1.09
C ALA A 151 8.33 0.99 -0.34
N SER A 152 8.07 -0.31 -0.22
CA SER A 152 8.96 -1.25 0.46
C SER A 152 10.31 -1.38 -0.25
N ILE A 153 10.32 -1.39 -1.58
CA ILE A 153 11.56 -1.44 -2.36
C ILE A 153 12.33 -0.11 -2.25
N ALA A 154 11.65 1.03 -2.47
CA ALA A 154 12.31 2.33 -2.63
C ALA A 154 12.65 3.02 -1.29
N CYS A 155 11.82 2.81 -0.28
CA CYS A 155 11.96 3.40 1.06
C CYS A 155 12.44 2.36 2.08
N GLY A 156 12.45 1.09 1.70
CA GLY A 156 12.81 0.01 2.59
C GLY A 156 11.77 -0.26 3.66
N ILE A 157 10.56 0.31 3.64
CA ILE A 157 9.57 0.08 4.71
C ILE A 157 9.03 -1.35 4.70
N ASP A 158 8.67 -1.86 5.86
CA ASP A 158 7.91 -3.10 6.02
C ASP A 158 6.46 -2.79 6.44
N PRO A 159 5.47 -2.91 5.53
CA PRO A 159 4.07 -2.69 5.86
C PRO A 159 3.51 -3.63 6.95
N ASP A 160 4.14 -4.79 7.17
CA ASP A 160 3.75 -5.72 8.23
C ASP A 160 4.21 -5.25 9.62
N ASP A 161 5.18 -4.32 9.71
CA ASP A 161 5.52 -3.60 10.94
C ASP A 161 4.62 -2.35 11.10
N PRO A 162 3.69 -2.34 12.07
CA PRO A 162 2.77 -1.21 12.27
C PRO A 162 3.47 0.12 12.52
N ARG A 163 4.70 0.11 13.08
CA ARG A 163 5.46 1.33 13.34
C ARG A 163 6.06 1.91 12.07
N GLU A 164 6.61 1.06 11.20
CA GLU A 164 7.14 1.50 9.92
C GLU A 164 6.03 1.98 8.99
N LEU A 165 4.89 1.28 8.99
CA LEU A 165 3.71 1.71 8.26
C LEU A 165 3.18 3.05 8.79
N ALA A 166 3.13 3.25 10.11
CA ALA A 166 2.74 4.53 10.70
C ALA A 166 3.67 5.67 10.29
N GLU A 167 5.00 5.45 10.35
CA GLU A 167 6.00 6.44 9.91
C GLU A 167 5.79 6.82 8.43
N TRP A 168 5.57 5.83 7.56
CA TRP A 168 5.25 6.08 6.16
C TRP A 168 3.98 6.93 5.99
N VAL A 169 2.88 6.56 6.66
CA VAL A 169 1.59 7.27 6.54
C VAL A 169 1.71 8.72 7.01
N GLU A 170 2.47 8.98 8.07
CA GLU A 170 2.71 10.33 8.58
C GLU A 170 3.54 11.18 7.62
N LEU A 171 4.59 10.58 7.04
CA LEU A 171 5.53 11.28 6.18
C LEU A 171 5.13 11.26 4.70
N ARG A 172 4.05 10.58 4.28
CA ARG A 172 3.67 10.42 2.86
C ARG A 172 3.52 11.75 2.09
N ARG A 173 3.20 12.85 2.79
CA ARG A 173 3.10 14.19 2.16
C ARG A 173 4.47 14.83 1.91
N ASN A 174 5.50 14.42 2.64
CA ASN A 174 6.87 14.85 2.48
C ASN A 174 7.86 13.73 2.87
N PRO A 175 7.96 12.66 2.05
CA PRO A 175 8.74 11.48 2.40
C PRO A 175 10.25 11.75 2.47
N PHE A 176 10.72 12.84 1.85
CA PHE A 176 12.13 13.25 1.83
C PHE A 176 12.70 13.59 3.21
N VAL A 177 11.85 13.82 4.22
CA VAL A 177 12.27 13.99 5.62
C VAL A 177 13.01 12.75 6.13
N ARG A 178 12.53 11.56 5.76
CA ARG A 178 13.11 10.28 6.16
C ARG A 178 13.97 9.64 5.07
N TRP A 179 13.55 9.78 3.82
CA TRP A 179 14.20 9.20 2.64
C TRP A 179 14.72 10.30 1.70
N PRO A 180 15.77 11.04 2.08
CA PRO A 180 16.26 12.18 1.29
C PRO A 180 16.82 11.78 -0.08
N ALA A 181 17.22 10.51 -0.25
CA ALA A 181 17.71 9.96 -1.52
C ALA A 181 16.58 9.38 -2.40
N LEU A 182 15.33 9.36 -1.93
CA LEU A 182 14.20 8.86 -2.71
C LEU A 182 14.00 9.73 -3.96
N HIS A 183 13.92 9.09 -5.13
CA HIS A 183 13.69 9.83 -6.36
C HIS A 183 12.29 10.48 -6.36
N PRO A 184 12.15 11.78 -6.72
CA PRO A 184 10.86 12.48 -6.62
C PRO A 184 9.72 11.85 -7.40
N VAL A 185 10.01 11.26 -8.56
CA VAL A 185 9.01 10.54 -9.36
C VAL A 185 8.53 9.29 -8.63
N LEU A 186 9.41 8.51 -8.01
CA LEU A 186 9.02 7.34 -7.24
C LEU A 186 8.18 7.75 -6.03
N ALA A 187 8.59 8.80 -5.31
CA ALA A 187 7.80 9.36 -4.21
C ALA A 187 6.38 9.71 -4.65
N GLN A 188 6.24 10.43 -5.77
CA GLN A 188 4.94 10.81 -6.30
C GLN A 188 4.10 9.59 -6.73
N THR A 189 4.70 8.64 -7.44
CA THR A 189 4.04 7.41 -7.87
C THR A 189 3.53 6.60 -6.68
N ILE A 190 4.38 6.36 -5.67
CA ILE A 190 3.99 5.65 -4.46
C ILE A 190 2.80 6.35 -3.79
N CYS A 191 2.86 7.67 -3.60
CA CYS A 191 1.81 8.41 -2.91
C CYS A 191 0.46 8.38 -3.66
N ARG A 192 0.47 8.37 -5.00
CA ARG A 192 -0.76 8.28 -5.81
C ARG A 192 -1.35 6.88 -5.87
N LEU A 193 -0.50 5.86 -5.96
CA LEU A 193 -0.92 4.45 -5.92
C LEU A 193 -1.52 4.10 -4.55
N THR A 194 -0.88 4.59 -3.48
CA THR A 194 -1.30 4.32 -2.09
C THR A 194 -2.34 5.32 -1.56
N GLU A 195 -3.06 6.05 -2.42
CA GLU A 195 -4.11 6.98 -1.98
C GLU A 195 -5.34 6.21 -1.43
N LEU A 196 -5.85 6.64 -0.28
CA LEU A 196 -7.00 5.98 0.37
C LEU A 196 -8.31 6.32 -0.34
N ASP A 197 -8.46 7.57 -0.80
CA ASP A 197 -9.61 7.96 -1.64
C ASP A 197 -9.46 7.37 -3.05
N ARG A 198 -10.30 6.38 -3.35
CA ARG A 198 -10.29 5.68 -4.64
C ARG A 198 -10.60 6.57 -5.84
N ALA A 199 -11.22 7.74 -5.64
CA ALA A 199 -11.43 8.70 -6.73
C ALA A 199 -10.16 9.48 -7.08
N ARG A 200 -9.22 9.59 -6.13
CA ARG A 200 -7.93 10.27 -6.29
C ARG A 200 -6.77 9.29 -6.53
N ARG A 201 -6.99 8.00 -6.27
CA ARG A 201 -6.02 6.93 -6.56
C ARG A 201 -5.74 6.85 -8.05
N GLU A 202 -4.46 6.66 -8.38
CA GLU A 202 -4.02 6.45 -9.75
C GLU A 202 -4.73 5.23 -10.36
N ARG A 203 -5.14 5.34 -11.62
CA ARG A 203 -5.90 4.29 -12.33
C ARG A 203 -5.05 3.49 -13.32
N ASP A 204 -3.80 3.90 -13.49
CA ASP A 204 -2.84 3.31 -14.40
C ASP A 204 -1.42 3.50 -13.85
N LEU A 205 -0.39 3.00 -14.54
CA LEU A 205 1.02 3.04 -14.12
C LEU A 205 1.93 3.65 -15.19
#